data_AF-A0A519SBZ7-F1
#
_entry.id   AF-A0A519SBZ7-F1
#
_cell.length_a   1.000
_cell.length_b   1.000
_cell.length_c   1.000
_cell.angle_alpha   90.00
_cell.angle_beta   90.00
_cell.angle_gamma   90.00
#
_symmetry.space_group_name_H-M   'P 1'
#
loop_
_entity.id
_entity.type
_entity.pdbx_description
1 polymer ?
#
loop_
_entity_poly.entity_id
_entity_poly.type
_entity_poly.pdbx_seq_one_letter_code
_entity_poly.pdbx_strand_id
1 'polypeptide(L)'
;MLKTRYLFPILLLLSGILSVSLPGCKPREEELQTSGGLAFSADTVKFDTVFTTLRTVTKRLWVYNRNPKGVNVDLITLDQPATSPYTLIINGDLKQAATNFFIRGQDSLLILVRAKLPDNGQNGLAKSYVLEEKLNFRTNGNDQHVLLRSFGQNIYLHDSVLPCNGTTIWTNDRPHVLYNTVVVPAGCTLRIKPGTRIYGHAGALLVVEGTLLVNSPADYNPGTGATDTVKAGNANIVRFGGDRSGEAQYATAPGQWTGIVLDASSRGNVIRYAQIQNATFGLLLYNPKNLTPRPDVRVQNSVIRYISGNGVSFAAAASNLNLPGAGILSLSGQATVENTLFSDCYEYAMLGYGGGEYSLNYCTVANYPAASAVRSTASLTFTNVSALDNTIKNSGPTVSVKNSVVWGSIEDELFLDNYDDYKATVSIQNTMLRTKLYAAAGKPDLTAAGLNNLISSDQLYPKFKQTYATATNDYHLGANSLGLNRGAQQVTPFLNRDLLNLPRPTARPDLGAYQTTR
;
A
#
# COMPACT_ATOMS: atom_id res chain seq x y z
N MET A 1 -77.96 22.03 -22.22
CA MET A 1 -76.74 22.06 -23.05
C MET A 1 -76.11 23.44 -22.96
N LEU A 2 -75.33 23.71 -21.91
CA LEU A 2 -74.48 24.90 -21.85
C LEU A 2 -73.33 24.65 -22.84
N LYS A 3 -73.26 25.44 -23.93
CA LYS A 3 -72.36 25.20 -25.07
C LYS A 3 -70.91 25.04 -24.60
N THR A 4 -70.31 23.90 -24.91
CA THR A 4 -68.90 23.51 -24.67
C THR A 4 -67.88 24.55 -25.16
N ARG A 5 -68.29 25.50 -26.00
CA ARG A 5 -67.48 26.63 -26.51
C ARG A 5 -67.00 27.62 -25.45
N TYR A 6 -67.67 27.72 -24.30
CA TYR A 6 -67.26 28.65 -23.23
C TYR A 6 -66.50 27.99 -22.08
N LEU A 7 -66.45 26.66 -22.05
CA LEU A 7 -65.81 25.92 -20.94
C LEU A 7 -64.28 26.09 -20.96
N PHE A 8 -63.68 26.02 -22.14
CA PHE A 8 -62.23 26.16 -22.33
C PHE A 8 -61.70 27.56 -21.96
N PRO A 9 -62.30 28.68 -22.43
CA PRO A 9 -61.85 30.01 -22.00
C PRO A 9 -62.07 30.26 -20.51
N ILE A 10 -63.13 29.71 -19.90
CA ILE A 10 -63.36 29.80 -18.45
C ILE A 10 -62.27 29.03 -17.67
N LEU A 11 -61.89 27.83 -18.12
CA LEU A 11 -60.83 27.05 -17.48
C LEU A 11 -59.46 27.75 -17.57
N LEU A 12 -59.17 28.39 -18.71
CA LEU A 12 -57.96 29.21 -18.92
C LEU A 12 -57.95 30.45 -18.03
N LEU A 13 -59.11 31.09 -17.85
CA LEU A 13 -59.24 32.24 -16.94
C LEU A 13 -59.04 31.80 -15.48
N LEU A 14 -59.62 30.66 -15.09
CA LEU A 14 -59.44 30.08 -13.76
C LEU A 14 -57.99 29.63 -13.51
N SER A 15 -57.30 29.06 -14.50
CA SER A 15 -55.87 28.71 -14.34
C SER A 15 -54.98 29.96 -14.27
N GLY A 16 -55.34 31.03 -15.00
CA GLY A 16 -54.68 32.33 -14.91
C GLY A 16 -54.86 32.97 -13.53
N ILE A 17 -56.07 32.93 -12.97
CA ILE A 17 -56.35 33.46 -11.62
C ILE A 17 -55.67 32.62 -10.53
N LEU A 18 -55.60 31.29 -10.72
CA LEU A 18 -54.95 30.40 -9.77
C LEU A 18 -53.42 30.54 -9.78
N SER A 19 -52.81 30.85 -10.93
CA SER A 19 -51.37 31.07 -11.04
C SER A 19 -50.91 32.42 -10.47
N VAL A 20 -51.78 33.44 -10.45
CA VAL A 20 -51.51 34.76 -9.84
C VAL A 20 -51.77 34.76 -8.32
N SER A 21 -52.54 33.80 -7.80
CA SER A 21 -52.87 33.70 -6.36
C SER A 21 -51.98 32.75 -5.56
N LEU A 22 -51.02 32.07 -6.21
CA LEU A 22 -49.96 31.38 -5.48
C LEU A 22 -49.08 32.43 -4.77
N PRO A 23 -48.91 32.36 -3.43
CA PRO A 23 -48.03 33.29 -2.74
C PRO A 23 -46.63 33.11 -3.32
N GLY A 24 -46.15 34.12 -4.06
CA GLY A 24 -44.75 34.18 -4.44
C GLY A 24 -43.92 34.13 -3.16
N CYS A 25 -42.95 33.22 -3.07
CA CYS A 25 -41.95 33.23 -2.00
C CYS A 25 -41.21 34.57 -2.06
N LYS A 26 -41.68 35.57 -1.30
CA LYS A 26 -40.93 36.78 -1.08
C LYS A 26 -39.71 36.36 -0.23
N PRO A 27 -38.47 36.58 -0.69
CA PRO A 27 -37.31 36.29 0.14
C PRO A 27 -37.48 37.08 1.43
N ARG A 28 -37.68 36.39 2.55
CA ARG A 28 -37.65 37.04 3.86
C ARG A 28 -36.19 37.37 4.12
N GLU A 29 -35.90 38.63 4.41
CA GLU A 29 -34.55 39.00 4.86
C GLU A 29 -34.24 38.21 6.13
N GLU A 30 -33.09 37.53 6.14
CA GLU A 30 -32.66 36.71 7.27
C GLU A 30 -32.37 37.65 8.45
N GLU A 31 -33.13 37.49 9.54
CA GLU A 31 -32.90 38.25 10.76
C GLU A 31 -31.56 37.84 11.39
N LEU A 32 -30.76 38.80 11.83
CA LEU A 32 -29.52 38.53 12.54
C LEU A 32 -29.78 38.22 14.02
N GLN A 33 -29.06 37.23 14.54
CA GLN A 33 -28.99 36.95 15.95
C GLN A 33 -27.78 37.62 16.57
N THR A 34 -27.98 38.35 17.66
CA THR A 34 -26.93 39.11 18.37
C THR A 34 -26.38 38.38 19.61
N SER A 35 -26.78 37.11 19.82
CA SER A 35 -26.33 36.25 20.90
C SER A 35 -26.21 34.80 20.43
N GLY A 36 -25.52 33.95 21.22
CA GLY A 36 -25.19 32.58 20.83
C GLY A 36 -23.83 32.46 20.13
N GLY A 37 -23.42 31.23 19.86
CA GLY A 37 -22.12 30.90 19.28
C GLY A 37 -22.22 29.88 18.15
N LEU A 38 -21.07 29.43 17.68
CA LEU A 38 -20.90 28.42 16.66
C LEU A 38 -20.69 27.04 17.29
N ALA A 39 -21.04 25.99 16.55
CA ALA A 39 -20.68 24.62 16.88
C ALA A 39 -19.70 24.09 15.83
N PHE A 40 -18.73 23.26 16.23
CA PHE A 40 -17.68 22.76 15.33
C PHE A 40 -17.81 21.25 15.17
N SER A 41 -17.45 20.71 14.00
CA SER A 41 -17.39 19.25 13.80
C SER A 41 -16.30 18.57 14.61
N ALA A 42 -15.31 19.33 15.09
CA ALA A 42 -14.22 18.85 15.93
C ALA A 42 -13.72 19.99 16.82
N ASP A 43 -13.25 19.64 18.02
CA ASP A 43 -12.51 20.52 18.94
C ASP A 43 -11.03 20.67 18.52
N THR A 44 -10.47 19.63 17.89
CA THR A 44 -9.11 19.61 17.35
C THR A 44 -9.09 19.03 15.93
N VAL A 45 -8.50 19.74 14.98
CA VAL A 45 -8.10 19.21 13.67
C VAL A 45 -6.68 18.65 13.78
N LYS A 46 -6.57 17.33 13.76
CA LYS A 46 -5.30 16.60 13.95
C LYS A 46 -4.69 16.15 12.63
N PHE A 47 -3.38 16.34 12.50
CA PHE A 47 -2.55 15.74 11.46
C PHE A 47 -1.53 14.79 12.11
N ASP A 48 -1.80 13.49 11.99
CA ASP A 48 -0.92 12.44 12.49
C ASP A 48 0.32 12.33 11.59
N THR A 49 1.51 12.24 12.21
CA THR A 49 2.86 12.21 11.60
C THR A 49 2.97 12.83 10.20
N VAL A 50 3.30 14.11 10.16
CA VAL A 50 3.50 14.87 8.94
C VAL A 50 4.99 15.03 8.66
N PHE A 51 5.41 14.68 7.45
CA PHE A 51 6.76 14.97 7.00
C PHE A 51 6.97 16.47 6.78
N THR A 52 8.06 17.00 7.34
CA THR A 52 8.43 18.40 7.10
C THR A 52 8.72 18.64 5.63
N THR A 53 8.61 19.90 5.19
CA THR A 53 8.78 20.36 3.80
C THR A 53 7.72 19.87 2.80
N LEU A 54 6.91 18.87 3.16
CA LEU A 54 5.79 18.37 2.37
C LEU A 54 4.46 18.95 2.85
N ARG A 55 3.52 19.11 1.91
CA ARG A 55 2.16 19.56 2.19
C ARG A 55 1.30 18.38 2.62
N THR A 56 0.53 18.54 3.70
CA THR A 56 -0.42 17.53 4.15
C THR A 56 -1.61 17.38 3.23
N VAL A 57 -2.34 16.28 3.43
CA VAL A 57 -3.72 16.16 2.98
C VAL A 57 -4.57 17.29 3.57
N THR A 58 -5.61 17.67 2.84
CA THR A 58 -6.54 18.71 3.30
C THR A 58 -7.63 18.08 4.16
N LYS A 59 -7.74 18.50 5.43
CA LYS A 59 -8.79 18.07 6.38
C LYS A 59 -9.98 19.05 6.30
N ARG A 60 -11.18 18.54 6.56
CA ARG A 60 -12.43 19.32 6.56
C ARG A 60 -12.81 19.67 8.00
N LEU A 61 -13.13 20.94 8.23
CA LEU A 61 -13.73 21.45 9.45
C LEU A 61 -15.06 22.09 9.09
N TRP A 62 -16.15 21.53 9.60
CA TRP A 62 -17.46 22.13 9.46
C TRP A 62 -17.74 23.03 10.67
N VAL A 63 -18.16 24.25 10.38
CA VAL A 63 -18.56 25.26 11.35
C VAL A 63 -20.06 25.47 11.19
N TYR A 64 -20.84 25.15 12.21
CA TYR A 64 -22.30 25.14 12.16
C TYR A 64 -22.86 26.34 12.91
N ASN A 65 -23.76 27.06 12.26
CA ASN A 65 -24.68 27.95 12.95
C ASN A 65 -25.92 27.16 13.37
N ARG A 66 -25.92 26.65 14.61
CA ARG A 66 -27.08 25.93 15.18
C ARG A 66 -28.18 26.87 15.68
N ASN A 67 -27.99 28.19 15.57
CA ASN A 67 -29.00 29.17 15.92
C ASN A 67 -30.11 29.20 14.86
N PRO A 68 -31.37 29.53 15.23
CA PRO A 68 -32.50 29.59 14.30
C PRO A 68 -32.39 30.75 13.29
N LYS A 69 -31.54 31.73 13.55
CA LYS A 69 -31.36 32.96 12.78
C LYS A 69 -29.91 33.09 12.29
N GLY A 70 -29.69 33.92 11.28
CA GLY A 70 -28.36 34.19 10.75
C GLY A 70 -27.42 34.80 11.78
N VAL A 71 -26.12 34.49 11.68
CA VAL A 71 -25.07 35.09 12.51
C VAL A 71 -24.01 35.73 11.62
N ASN A 72 -23.42 36.83 12.11
CA ASN A 72 -22.24 37.42 11.50
C ASN A 72 -21.01 37.03 12.32
N VAL A 73 -20.07 36.35 11.68
CA VAL A 73 -18.78 35.99 12.29
C VAL A 73 -17.83 37.15 12.04
N ASP A 74 -17.55 37.92 13.10
CA ASP A 74 -16.72 39.12 13.03
C ASP A 74 -15.31 38.81 12.52
N LEU A 75 -14.73 37.71 13.00
CA LEU A 75 -13.37 37.30 12.65
C LEU A 75 -13.22 35.78 12.67
N ILE A 76 -12.56 35.26 11.63
CA ILE A 76 -11.97 33.93 11.56
C ILE A 76 -10.48 34.14 11.29
N THR A 77 -9.58 33.70 12.17
CA THR A 77 -8.14 33.89 11.98
C THR A 77 -7.33 32.82 12.69
N LEU A 78 -6.14 32.54 12.16
CA LEU A 78 -5.08 31.85 12.89
C LEU A 78 -4.45 32.79 13.95
N ASP A 79 -3.77 32.23 14.95
CA ASP A 79 -3.00 33.02 15.93
C ASP A 79 -1.90 33.84 15.25
N GLN A 80 -1.22 33.24 14.25
CA GLN A 80 -0.11 33.85 13.53
C GLN A 80 -0.28 33.72 12.01
N PRO A 81 -1.27 34.39 11.40
CA PRO A 81 -1.68 34.15 10.01
C PRO A 81 -0.57 34.39 8.97
N ALA A 82 0.42 35.22 9.28
CA ALA A 82 1.54 35.54 8.39
C ALA A 82 2.64 34.47 8.38
N THR A 83 2.86 33.78 9.49
CA THR A 83 3.95 32.79 9.68
C THR A 83 3.43 31.38 9.90
N SER A 84 2.10 31.19 9.92
CA SER A 84 1.49 29.91 10.20
C SER A 84 1.91 28.86 9.17
N PRO A 85 2.28 27.65 9.62
CA PRO A 85 2.47 26.51 8.74
C PRO A 85 1.14 25.93 8.24
N TYR A 86 0.01 26.36 8.82
CA TYR A 86 -1.33 25.99 8.38
C TYR A 86 -1.81 26.93 7.27
N THR A 87 -2.60 26.39 6.37
CA THR A 87 -3.25 27.13 5.28
C THR A 87 -4.74 26.82 5.31
N LEU A 88 -5.54 27.88 5.33
CA LEU A 88 -6.99 27.79 5.34
C LEU A 88 -7.58 28.08 3.94
N ILE A 89 -8.62 27.33 3.60
CA ILE A 89 -9.53 27.66 2.51
C ILE A 89 -10.92 27.81 3.14
N ILE A 90 -11.41 29.04 3.21
CA ILE A 90 -12.65 29.40 3.90
C ILE A 90 -13.72 29.64 2.84
N ASN A 91 -14.72 28.76 2.78
CA ASN A 91 -15.80 28.79 1.78
C ASN A 91 -15.31 28.82 0.32
N GLY A 92 -14.22 28.12 0.03
CA GLY A 92 -13.62 28.07 -1.31
C GLY A 92 -12.49 29.08 -1.55
N ASP A 93 -12.37 30.13 -0.73
CA ASP A 93 -11.31 31.13 -0.88
C ASP A 93 -10.07 30.77 -0.07
N LEU A 94 -8.90 30.82 -0.70
CA LEU A 94 -7.61 30.66 -0.03
C LEU A 94 -7.25 31.93 0.76
N LYS A 95 -7.54 31.95 2.07
CA LYS A 95 -7.30 33.10 2.95
C LYS A 95 -7.03 32.65 4.39
N GLN A 96 -6.04 33.27 5.04
CA GLN A 96 -5.63 32.94 6.43
C GLN A 96 -6.45 33.67 7.49
N ALA A 97 -7.22 34.67 7.08
CA ALA A 97 -8.20 35.36 7.90
C ALA A 97 -9.42 35.74 7.05
N ALA A 98 -10.57 35.84 7.70
CA ALA A 98 -11.81 36.35 7.12
C ALA A 98 -12.55 37.18 8.15
N THR A 99 -13.20 38.26 7.71
CA THR A 99 -13.98 39.15 8.58
C THR A 99 -15.39 39.29 8.05
N ASN A 100 -16.35 39.55 8.94
CA ASN A 100 -17.76 39.78 8.60
C ASN A 100 -18.35 38.65 7.72
N PHE A 101 -18.16 37.41 8.17
CA PHE A 101 -18.63 36.24 7.43
C PHE A 101 -20.05 35.86 7.88
N PHE A 102 -21.00 35.97 6.96
CA PHE A 102 -22.41 35.66 7.24
C PHE A 102 -22.71 34.17 7.08
N ILE A 103 -23.34 33.57 8.10
CA ILE A 103 -23.83 32.18 8.08
C ILE A 103 -25.32 32.19 8.40
N ARG A 104 -26.16 31.62 7.53
CA ARG A 104 -27.62 31.56 7.73
C ARG A 104 -28.02 30.73 8.94
N GLY A 105 -29.22 30.94 9.45
CA GLY A 105 -29.78 30.09 10.50
C GLY A 105 -29.82 28.62 10.08
N GLN A 106 -29.42 27.72 10.98
CA GLN A 106 -29.34 26.28 10.73
C GLN A 106 -28.43 25.85 9.56
N ASP A 107 -27.52 26.73 9.12
CA ASP A 107 -26.60 26.48 8.02
C ASP A 107 -25.16 26.23 8.52
N SER A 108 -24.23 26.03 7.59
CA SER A 108 -22.84 25.71 7.89
C SER A 108 -21.85 26.36 6.93
N LEU A 109 -20.64 26.52 7.43
CA LEU A 109 -19.47 26.96 6.69
C LEU A 109 -18.45 25.81 6.66
N LEU A 110 -17.97 25.50 5.46
CA LEU A 110 -16.85 24.57 5.30
C LEU A 110 -15.53 25.34 5.30
N ILE A 111 -14.63 24.93 6.20
CA ILE A 111 -13.22 25.34 6.21
C ILE A 111 -12.37 24.12 5.88
N LEU A 112 -11.50 24.27 4.90
CA LEU A 112 -10.49 23.28 4.59
C LEU A 112 -9.16 23.69 5.22
N VAL A 113 -8.53 22.78 5.94
CA VAL A 113 -7.27 23.01 6.63
C VAL A 113 -6.20 22.09 6.05
N ARG A 114 -5.05 22.63 5.69
CA ARG A 114 -3.84 21.86 5.34
C ARG A 114 -2.63 22.48 6.00
N ALA A 115 -1.53 21.75 6.10
CA ALA A 115 -0.30 22.21 6.73
C ALA A 115 0.91 21.94 5.82
N LYS A 116 1.96 22.75 5.97
CA LYS A 116 3.30 22.48 5.46
C LYS A 116 4.28 22.89 6.56
N LEU A 117 4.72 21.91 7.35
CA LEU A 117 5.63 22.21 8.45
C LEU A 117 7.04 22.48 7.90
N PRO A 118 7.75 23.50 8.41
CA PRO A 118 9.15 23.72 8.08
C PRO A 118 10.03 22.58 8.64
N ASP A 119 11.22 22.41 8.08
CA ASP A 119 12.25 21.65 8.80
C ASP A 119 12.60 22.42 10.08
N ASN A 120 12.65 21.74 11.22
CA ASN A 120 12.98 22.36 12.49
C ASN A 120 14.50 22.57 12.68
N GLY A 121 15.32 22.24 11.69
CA GLY A 121 16.76 22.49 11.66
C GLY A 121 17.56 21.65 12.65
N GLN A 122 16.93 20.74 13.40
CA GLN A 122 17.66 19.81 14.24
C GLN A 122 18.46 18.89 13.32
N ASN A 123 19.71 18.60 13.69
CA ASN A 123 20.56 17.55 13.10
C ASN A 123 20.58 16.37 14.08
N GLY A 124 20.34 15.13 13.62
CA GLY A 124 20.24 13.93 14.48
C GLY A 124 18.86 13.22 14.49
N LEU A 125 18.68 12.28 15.43
CA LEU A 125 17.54 11.35 15.51
C LEU A 125 16.18 12.04 15.29
N ALA A 126 15.32 11.42 14.48
CA ALA A 126 13.95 11.85 14.20
C ALA A 126 13.09 11.96 15.48
N LYS A 127 13.21 13.05 16.21
CA LYS A 127 12.27 13.40 17.27
C LYS A 127 11.08 14.09 16.62
N SER A 128 9.94 13.42 16.66
CA SER A 128 8.68 14.07 16.31
C SER A 128 8.49 15.27 17.22
N TYR A 129 8.07 16.39 16.64
CA TYR A 129 7.74 17.59 17.39
C TYR A 129 6.26 17.93 17.18
N VAL A 130 5.65 18.57 18.17
CA VAL A 130 4.25 18.96 18.10
C VAL A 130 4.18 20.43 17.76
N LEU A 131 3.36 20.76 16.76
CA LEU A 131 3.01 22.13 16.42
C LEU A 131 1.51 22.33 16.65
N GLU A 132 1.19 23.34 17.46
CA GLU A 132 -0.16 23.70 17.85
C GLU A 132 -0.43 25.15 17.50
N GLU A 133 -1.61 25.42 16.94
CA GLU A 133 -2.08 26.77 16.66
C GLU A 133 -3.61 26.80 16.78
N LYS A 134 -4.18 27.91 17.27
CA LYS A 134 -5.63 28.06 17.33
C LYS A 134 -6.16 28.69 16.06
N LEU A 135 -7.24 28.11 15.55
CA LEU A 135 -8.14 28.77 14.62
C LEU A 135 -9.25 29.44 15.43
N ASN A 136 -9.17 30.76 15.53
CA ASN A 136 -10.03 31.59 16.37
C ASN A 136 -11.25 32.08 15.58
N PHE A 137 -12.39 32.13 16.27
CA PHE A 137 -13.68 32.62 15.77
C PHE A 137 -14.22 33.64 16.77
N ARG A 138 -14.56 34.84 16.29
CA ARG A 138 -15.32 35.83 17.06
C ARG A 138 -16.71 35.97 16.47
N THR A 139 -17.75 35.76 17.27
CA THR A 139 -19.15 35.86 16.83
C THR A 139 -19.99 36.42 17.97
N ASN A 140 -20.73 37.50 17.74
CA ASN A 140 -21.58 38.13 18.76
C ASN A 140 -20.82 38.45 20.07
N GLY A 141 -19.54 38.85 19.96
CA GLY A 141 -18.67 39.12 21.10
C GLY A 141 -18.16 37.86 21.85
N ASN A 142 -18.54 36.66 21.43
CA ASN A 142 -18.03 35.40 21.96
C ASN A 142 -16.81 34.95 21.17
N ASP A 143 -15.73 34.62 21.89
CA ASP A 143 -14.50 34.06 21.32
C ASP A 143 -14.50 32.53 21.50
N GLN A 144 -14.40 31.80 20.38
CA GLN A 144 -14.30 30.34 20.33
C GLN A 144 -13.08 29.96 19.50
N HIS A 145 -12.56 28.74 19.70
CA HIS A 145 -11.44 28.27 18.90
C HIS A 145 -11.54 26.77 18.63
N VAL A 146 -10.89 26.36 17.54
CA VAL A 146 -10.58 24.98 17.22
C VAL A 146 -9.07 24.83 17.21
N LEU A 147 -8.54 23.81 17.89
CA LEU A 147 -7.09 23.56 17.93
C LEU A 147 -6.64 22.89 16.63
N LEU A 148 -5.60 23.43 15.99
CA LEU A 148 -4.90 22.77 14.90
C LEU A 148 -3.64 22.12 15.47
N ARG A 149 -3.51 20.79 15.35
CA ARG A 149 -2.41 20.05 15.96
C ARG A 149 -1.74 19.13 14.94
N SER A 150 -0.43 19.26 14.78
CA SER A 150 0.38 18.43 13.86
C SER A 150 1.58 17.83 14.56
N PHE A 151 1.87 16.57 14.26
CA PHE A 151 3.11 15.91 14.69
C PHE A 151 4.13 15.93 13.55
N GLY A 152 5.08 16.86 13.56
CA GLY A 152 6.09 17.00 12.50
C GLY A 152 7.24 16.01 12.63
N GLN A 153 7.73 15.48 11.51
CA GLN A 153 8.90 14.60 11.44
C GLN A 153 9.84 15.03 10.31
N ASN A 154 11.11 15.29 10.63
CA ASN A 154 12.13 15.60 9.62
C ASN A 154 12.47 14.38 8.77
N ILE A 155 12.77 14.61 7.50
CA ILE A 155 12.99 13.57 6.49
C ILE A 155 14.23 13.85 5.63
N TYR A 156 14.74 12.81 4.99
CA TYR A 156 15.52 12.94 3.77
C TYR A 156 14.57 12.87 2.57
N LEU A 157 14.38 13.98 1.88
CA LEU A 157 13.56 14.04 0.68
C LEU A 157 14.40 13.64 -0.55
N HIS A 158 13.91 12.69 -1.33
CA HIS A 158 14.50 12.25 -2.59
C HIS A 158 13.48 12.45 -3.71
N ASP A 159 13.86 13.18 -4.75
CA ASP A 159 12.95 13.58 -5.83
C ASP A 159 13.54 13.42 -7.24
N SER A 160 14.76 12.89 -7.33
CA SER A 160 15.57 12.83 -8.56
C SER A 160 16.67 11.74 -8.46
N VAL A 161 17.63 11.78 -9.38
CA VAL A 161 18.78 10.85 -9.39
C VAL A 161 19.61 11.03 -8.12
N LEU A 162 19.95 9.94 -7.44
CA LEU A 162 20.75 10.01 -6.22
C LEU A 162 22.16 10.54 -6.52
N PRO A 163 22.67 11.50 -5.72
CA PRO A 163 24.05 11.94 -5.82
C PRO A 163 24.95 10.82 -5.29
N CYS A 164 25.45 9.99 -6.20
CA CYS A 164 26.18 8.78 -5.86
C CYS A 164 27.58 8.77 -6.46
N ASN A 165 28.59 8.61 -5.60
CA ASN A 165 29.97 8.37 -5.99
C ASN A 165 30.36 6.95 -5.55
N GLY A 166 29.86 5.96 -6.30
CA GLY A 166 30.06 4.53 -6.02
C GLY A 166 29.07 3.93 -5.01
N THR A 167 28.92 4.50 -3.81
CA THR A 167 27.92 4.03 -2.83
C THR A 167 27.23 5.17 -2.11
N THR A 168 25.90 5.12 -2.08
CA THR A 168 25.06 5.99 -1.25
C THR A 168 24.46 5.15 -0.12
N ILE A 169 24.54 5.65 1.12
CA ILE A 169 24.05 4.94 2.31
C ILE A 169 22.80 5.64 2.83
N TRP A 170 21.72 4.89 3.02
CA TRP A 170 20.54 5.35 3.75
C TRP A 170 20.54 4.75 5.15
N THR A 171 20.45 5.62 6.16
CA THR A 171 20.50 5.30 7.58
C THR A 171 19.11 5.39 8.22
N ASN A 172 18.98 4.92 9.46
CA ASN A 172 17.71 4.90 10.19
C ASN A 172 17.54 6.10 11.15
N ASP A 173 18.40 7.11 11.06
CA ASP A 173 18.33 8.32 11.87
C ASP A 173 17.08 9.16 11.55
N ARG A 174 16.64 9.13 10.27
CA ARG A 174 15.40 9.77 9.80
C ARG A 174 14.73 8.97 8.68
N PRO A 175 13.41 9.13 8.47
CA PRO A 175 12.76 8.58 7.29
C PRO A 175 13.31 9.16 5.99
N HIS A 176 13.39 8.30 4.97
CA HIS A 176 13.64 8.67 3.59
C HIS A 176 12.31 8.72 2.85
N VAL A 177 12.02 9.81 2.14
CA VAL A 177 10.76 9.98 1.41
C VAL A 177 11.07 10.13 -0.08
N LEU A 178 10.49 9.25 -0.89
CA LEU A 178 10.51 9.32 -2.35
C LEU A 178 9.30 10.14 -2.78
N TYR A 179 9.53 11.30 -3.39
CA TYR A 179 8.42 12.16 -3.82
C TYR A 179 8.04 11.93 -5.29
N ASN A 180 9.03 11.64 -6.13
CA ASN A 180 8.90 11.38 -7.55
C ASN A 180 9.63 10.06 -7.91
N THR A 181 10.10 9.95 -9.16
CA THR A 181 11.05 8.90 -9.55
C THR A 181 12.43 9.23 -9.00
N VAL A 182 12.94 8.35 -8.14
CA VAL A 182 14.28 8.40 -7.57
C VAL A 182 15.12 7.33 -8.24
N VAL A 183 16.25 7.72 -8.83
CA VAL A 183 17.09 6.80 -9.61
C VAL A 183 18.38 6.51 -8.86
N VAL A 184 18.70 5.23 -8.68
CA VAL A 184 20.04 4.76 -8.32
C VAL A 184 20.78 4.53 -9.64
N PRO A 185 21.67 5.44 -10.07
CA PRO A 185 22.24 5.39 -11.42
C PRO A 185 23.14 4.17 -11.61
N ALA A 186 23.39 3.80 -12.87
CA ALA A 186 24.34 2.74 -13.21
C ALA A 186 25.71 2.95 -12.54
N GLY A 187 26.30 1.88 -12.02
CA GLY A 187 27.56 1.94 -11.26
C GLY A 187 27.43 2.40 -9.80
N CYS A 188 26.26 2.84 -9.36
CA CYS A 188 25.98 3.17 -7.96
C CYS A 188 25.43 1.97 -7.19
N THR A 189 25.88 1.82 -5.92
CA THR A 189 25.20 0.97 -4.94
C THR A 189 24.40 1.82 -3.95
N LEU A 190 23.09 1.61 -3.89
CA LEU A 190 22.26 2.10 -2.79
C LEU A 190 22.26 1.06 -1.67
N ARG A 191 22.86 1.42 -0.53
CA ARG A 191 22.95 0.55 0.66
C ARG A 191 22.06 1.06 1.78
N ILE A 192 20.97 0.33 2.05
CA ILE A 192 19.96 0.68 3.05
C ILE A 192 20.22 -0.10 4.34
N LYS A 193 20.51 0.64 5.42
CA LYS A 193 20.92 0.10 6.72
C LYS A 193 19.73 -0.39 7.55
N PRO A 194 19.97 -1.18 8.62
CA PRO A 194 18.91 -1.78 9.42
C PRO A 194 17.99 -0.75 10.05
N GLY A 195 16.70 -1.05 10.03
CA GLY A 195 15.67 -0.21 10.63
C GLY A 195 15.27 1.02 9.83
N THR A 196 15.89 1.28 8.68
CA THR A 196 15.56 2.43 7.82
C THR A 196 14.07 2.42 7.44
N ARG A 197 13.47 3.61 7.44
CA ARG A 197 12.07 3.85 7.06
C ARG A 197 12.07 4.58 5.72
N ILE A 198 11.43 3.98 4.72
CA ILE A 198 11.31 4.53 3.38
C ILE A 198 9.83 4.68 3.06
N TYR A 199 9.42 5.87 2.65
CA TYR A 199 8.05 6.16 2.28
C TYR A 199 7.97 6.66 0.84
N GLY A 200 7.08 6.09 0.04
CA GLY A 200 6.76 6.59 -1.29
C GLY A 200 5.54 7.49 -1.26
N HIS A 201 5.62 8.66 -1.89
CA HIS A 201 4.46 9.46 -2.23
C HIS A 201 3.64 8.77 -3.33
N ALA A 202 2.40 9.22 -3.52
CA ALA A 202 1.55 8.75 -4.62
C ALA A 202 2.25 8.92 -5.97
N GLY A 203 2.45 7.80 -6.69
CA GLY A 203 3.16 7.77 -7.98
C GLY A 203 4.69 7.75 -7.88
N ALA A 204 5.28 7.80 -6.69
CA ALA A 204 6.73 7.73 -6.51
C ALA A 204 7.28 6.33 -6.82
N LEU A 205 8.51 6.30 -7.35
CA LEU A 205 9.17 5.10 -7.84
C LEU A 205 10.65 5.11 -7.45
N LEU A 206 11.18 3.98 -6.98
CA LEU A 206 12.62 3.79 -6.85
C LEU A 206 13.12 2.98 -8.04
N VAL A 207 13.80 3.62 -8.99
CA VAL A 207 14.43 2.95 -10.14
C VAL A 207 15.88 2.65 -9.80
N VAL A 208 16.29 1.40 -9.93
CA VAL A 208 17.65 0.95 -9.66
C VAL A 208 18.26 0.54 -10.99
N GLU A 209 19.15 1.36 -11.53
CA GLU A 209 20.00 1.02 -12.68
C GLU A 209 21.33 0.38 -12.24
N GLY A 210 21.77 0.73 -11.02
CA GLY A 210 22.90 0.13 -10.32
C GLY A 210 22.51 -1.08 -9.46
N THR A 211 22.90 -1.05 -8.18
CA THR A 211 22.68 -2.15 -7.22
C THR A 211 21.94 -1.65 -5.97
N LEU A 212 20.96 -2.43 -5.51
CA LEU A 212 20.22 -2.21 -4.27
C LEU A 212 20.61 -3.27 -3.23
N LEU A 213 21.11 -2.82 -2.08
CA LEU A 213 21.45 -3.66 -0.93
C LEU A 213 20.64 -3.22 0.29
N VAL A 214 19.65 -4.03 0.69
CA VAL A 214 18.83 -3.80 1.88
C VAL A 214 19.18 -4.85 2.92
N ASN A 215 19.65 -4.41 4.09
CA ASN A 215 20.02 -5.31 5.19
C ASN A 215 20.95 -6.44 4.73
N SER A 216 21.95 -6.09 3.92
CA SER A 216 22.89 -7.07 3.38
C SER A 216 23.57 -7.86 4.53
N PRO A 217 24.15 -9.04 4.27
CA PRO A 217 24.83 -9.83 5.31
C PRO A 217 25.92 -9.06 6.08
N ALA A 218 26.50 -8.02 5.49
CA ALA A 218 27.48 -7.17 6.15
C ALA A 218 26.85 -6.05 7.01
N ASP A 219 25.54 -5.80 6.90
CA ASP A 219 24.81 -4.80 7.70
C ASP A 219 23.98 -5.41 8.83
N TYR A 220 23.39 -6.59 8.60
CA TYR A 220 22.52 -7.23 9.58
C TYR A 220 22.57 -8.75 9.51
N ASN A 221 22.89 -9.34 10.66
CA ASN A 221 22.68 -10.75 10.95
C ASN A 221 22.01 -10.84 12.32
N PRO A 222 20.82 -11.46 12.43
CA PRO A 222 20.21 -11.69 13.74
C PRO A 222 21.02 -12.70 14.56
N GLY A 223 20.83 -12.69 15.87
CA GLY A 223 21.43 -13.67 16.78
C GLY A 223 21.01 -15.10 16.45
N THR A 224 21.80 -16.08 16.89
CA THR A 224 21.57 -17.50 16.63
C THR A 224 21.07 -18.29 17.83
N GLY A 225 20.68 -17.62 18.92
CA GLY A 225 19.96 -18.25 20.02
C GLY A 225 18.63 -18.86 19.55
N ALA A 226 18.12 -19.83 20.30
CA ALA A 226 16.80 -20.42 20.00
C ALA A 226 15.64 -19.42 20.22
N THR A 227 15.87 -18.40 21.04
CA THR A 227 14.89 -17.35 21.41
C THR A 227 15.10 -16.03 20.68
N ASP A 228 16.12 -15.94 19.81
CA ASP A 228 16.46 -14.73 19.04
C ASP A 228 15.46 -14.52 17.90
N THR A 229 14.27 -14.04 18.25
CA THR A 229 13.16 -13.90 17.29
C THR A 229 13.15 -12.56 16.56
N VAL A 230 12.96 -12.60 15.25
CA VAL A 230 12.76 -11.41 14.40
C VAL A 230 11.26 -11.20 14.18
N LYS A 231 10.64 -10.43 15.07
CA LYS A 231 9.20 -10.11 14.99
C LYS A 231 8.91 -9.01 13.96
N ALA A 232 7.66 -8.93 13.50
CA ALA A 232 7.21 -7.91 12.56
C ALA A 232 7.44 -6.46 13.04
N GLY A 233 7.53 -6.21 14.35
CA GLY A 233 7.84 -4.91 14.96
C GLY A 233 9.33 -4.65 15.22
N ASN A 234 10.23 -5.57 14.87
CA ASN A 234 11.65 -5.45 15.19
C ASN A 234 12.28 -4.18 14.58
N ALA A 235 13.13 -3.52 15.36
CA ALA A 235 13.77 -2.25 15.01
C ALA A 235 14.68 -2.37 13.79
N ASN A 236 15.25 -3.55 13.53
CA ASN A 236 16.19 -3.77 12.42
C ASN A 236 15.51 -4.04 11.07
N ILE A 237 14.20 -4.28 11.05
CA ILE A 237 13.46 -4.47 9.80
C ILE A 237 13.41 -3.14 9.03
N VAL A 238 13.91 -3.15 7.80
CA VAL A 238 13.74 -2.05 6.85
C VAL A 238 12.31 -2.06 6.33
N ARG A 239 11.65 -0.91 6.28
CA ARG A 239 10.24 -0.83 5.88
C ARG A 239 10.06 0.16 4.73
N PHE A 240 9.46 -0.31 3.65
CA PHE A 240 8.97 0.46 2.52
C PHE A 240 7.44 0.51 2.59
N GLY A 241 6.85 1.69 2.48
CA GLY A 241 5.40 1.88 2.51
C GLY A 241 4.95 3.20 1.86
N GLY A 242 3.65 3.43 1.76
CA GLY A 242 3.12 4.73 1.36
C GLY A 242 3.28 5.77 2.46
N ASP A 243 3.52 7.03 2.11
CA ASP A 243 3.65 8.14 3.07
C ASP A 243 2.38 8.41 3.89
N ARG A 244 1.23 7.87 3.46
CA ARG A 244 -0.05 7.93 4.18
C ARG A 244 -0.34 6.72 5.06
N SER A 245 0.52 5.70 5.08
CA SER A 245 0.27 4.46 5.82
C SER A 245 0.28 4.64 7.35
N GLY A 246 0.69 5.81 7.85
CA GLY A 246 0.59 6.17 9.27
C GLY A 246 -0.84 6.51 9.71
N GLU A 247 -1.73 6.91 8.79
CA GLU A 247 -3.14 7.11 9.09
C GLU A 247 -3.85 5.74 9.15
N ALA A 248 -4.60 5.47 10.22
CA ALA A 248 -5.19 4.14 10.49
C ALA A 248 -6.00 3.58 9.29
N GLN A 249 -6.77 4.43 8.61
CA GLN A 249 -7.58 4.02 7.44
C GLN A 249 -6.76 3.64 6.19
N TYR A 250 -5.48 4.01 6.13
CA TYR A 250 -4.58 3.72 5.00
C TYR A 250 -3.48 2.73 5.38
N ALA A 251 -3.42 2.24 6.62
CA ALA A 251 -2.35 1.32 7.05
C ALA A 251 -2.24 0.06 6.17
N THR A 252 -3.36 -0.44 5.65
CA THR A 252 -3.44 -1.65 4.81
C THR A 252 -3.84 -1.36 3.35
N ALA A 253 -4.05 -0.09 2.99
CA ALA A 253 -4.50 0.26 1.64
C ALA A 253 -3.38 0.00 0.61
N PRO A 254 -3.62 -0.80 -0.45
CA PRO A 254 -2.63 -1.03 -1.51
C PRO A 254 -2.48 0.19 -2.44
N GLY A 255 -1.44 0.19 -3.29
CA GLY A 255 -1.29 1.18 -4.38
C GLY A 255 -0.96 2.62 -3.98
N GLN A 256 -0.54 2.87 -2.74
CA GLN A 256 -0.20 4.22 -2.25
C GLN A 256 1.06 4.81 -2.88
N TRP A 257 1.92 3.97 -3.46
CA TRP A 257 3.11 4.35 -4.22
C TRP A 257 3.40 3.27 -5.27
N THR A 258 4.24 3.54 -6.26
CA THR A 258 4.37 2.64 -7.40
C THR A 258 5.19 1.39 -7.08
N GLY A 259 6.38 1.53 -6.49
CA GLY A 259 7.21 0.38 -6.12
C GLY A 259 8.70 0.58 -6.37
N ILE A 260 9.43 -0.53 -6.43
CA ILE A 260 10.86 -0.57 -6.73
C ILE A 260 11.04 -1.25 -8.10
N VAL A 261 11.75 -0.59 -9.00
CA VAL A 261 12.13 -1.13 -10.31
C VAL A 261 13.60 -1.49 -10.31
N LEU A 262 13.91 -2.72 -10.67
CA LEU A 262 15.25 -3.16 -11.03
C LEU A 262 15.33 -3.10 -12.56
N ASP A 263 16.02 -2.08 -13.05
CA ASP A 263 16.19 -1.86 -14.49
C ASP A 263 16.90 -3.03 -15.17
N ALA A 264 16.76 -3.14 -16.49
CA ALA A 264 17.43 -4.15 -17.30
C ALA A 264 18.95 -4.20 -17.06
N SER A 265 19.61 -3.12 -16.64
CA SER A 265 21.04 -3.10 -16.27
C SER A 265 21.36 -3.51 -14.83
N SER A 266 20.37 -3.55 -13.94
CA SER A 266 20.59 -3.71 -12.49
C SER A 266 21.02 -5.12 -12.09
N ARG A 267 22.09 -5.25 -11.29
CA ARG A 267 22.64 -6.55 -10.90
C ARG A 267 23.01 -6.63 -9.43
N GLY A 268 23.04 -7.85 -8.90
CA GLY A 268 23.53 -8.17 -7.57
C GLY A 268 22.65 -7.63 -6.44
N ASN A 269 21.34 -7.53 -6.69
CA ASN A 269 20.41 -6.92 -5.74
C ASN A 269 20.08 -7.88 -4.60
N VAL A 270 20.10 -7.37 -3.37
CA VAL A 270 19.83 -8.14 -2.15
C VAL A 270 18.84 -7.40 -1.28
N ILE A 271 17.75 -8.07 -0.93
CA ILE A 271 16.74 -7.54 -0.01
C ILE A 271 16.52 -8.56 1.10
N ARG A 272 17.00 -8.25 2.31
CA ARG A 272 16.87 -9.12 3.48
C ARG A 272 16.10 -8.42 4.60
N TYR A 273 15.40 -9.18 5.44
CA TYR A 273 14.81 -8.64 6.68
C TYR A 273 14.05 -7.31 6.43
N ALA A 274 13.25 -7.30 5.37
CA ALA A 274 12.56 -6.12 4.89
C ALA A 274 11.06 -6.36 4.85
N GLN A 275 10.30 -5.27 4.92
CA GLN A 275 8.87 -5.26 4.69
C GLN A 275 8.59 -4.27 3.56
N ILE A 276 7.99 -4.75 2.48
CA ILE A 276 7.54 -3.94 1.35
C ILE A 276 6.01 -3.99 1.31
N GLN A 277 5.36 -2.85 1.39
CA GLN A 277 3.90 -2.82 1.46
C GLN A 277 3.25 -1.59 0.82
N ASN A 278 1.93 -1.67 0.66
CA ASN A 278 1.06 -0.59 0.18
C ASN A 278 1.44 -0.07 -1.22
N ALA A 279 2.06 -0.89 -2.06
CA ALA A 279 2.56 -0.48 -3.38
C ALA A 279 1.65 -0.98 -4.53
N THR A 280 1.87 -0.46 -5.74
CA THR A 280 1.34 -1.03 -6.99
C THR A 280 1.97 -2.40 -7.26
N PHE A 281 3.30 -2.45 -7.22
CA PHE A 281 4.08 -3.68 -7.17
C PHE A 281 5.18 -3.55 -6.11
N GLY A 282 5.55 -4.65 -5.46
CA GLY A 282 6.65 -4.61 -4.49
C GLY A 282 7.99 -4.43 -5.19
N LEU A 283 8.26 -5.29 -6.17
CA LEU A 283 9.45 -5.28 -7.02
C LEU A 283 9.02 -5.49 -8.48
N LEU A 284 9.59 -4.72 -9.40
CA LEU A 284 9.51 -4.93 -10.85
C LEU A 284 10.91 -5.22 -11.40
N LEU A 285 11.14 -6.42 -11.92
CA LEU A 285 12.34 -6.73 -12.71
C LEU A 285 12.05 -6.42 -14.17
N TYR A 286 12.61 -5.32 -14.69
CA TYR A 286 12.27 -4.81 -16.01
C TYR A 286 13.25 -5.30 -17.08
N ASN A 287 12.89 -6.35 -17.81
CA ASN A 287 13.65 -6.86 -18.97
C ASN A 287 12.71 -7.38 -20.08
N PRO A 288 11.85 -6.51 -20.64
CA PRO A 288 10.77 -6.94 -21.53
C PRO A 288 11.23 -7.60 -22.84
N LYS A 289 12.49 -7.37 -23.24
CA LYS A 289 13.12 -8.01 -24.41
C LYS A 289 13.80 -9.34 -24.09
N ASN A 290 13.67 -9.84 -22.85
CA ASN A 290 14.22 -11.13 -22.43
C ASN A 290 15.75 -11.25 -22.68
N LEU A 291 16.49 -10.14 -22.50
CA LEU A 291 17.92 -10.07 -22.79
C LEU A 291 18.76 -10.67 -21.65
N THR A 292 19.94 -11.17 -22.00
CA THR A 292 20.96 -11.64 -21.05
C THR A 292 22.16 -10.69 -21.02
N PRO A 293 22.83 -10.50 -19.86
CA PRO A 293 22.42 -10.96 -18.53
C PRO A 293 21.09 -10.32 -18.10
N ARG A 294 20.35 -10.98 -17.21
CA ARG A 294 19.03 -10.51 -16.72
C ARG A 294 19.19 -9.65 -15.46
N PRO A 295 18.26 -8.71 -15.18
CA PRO A 295 18.18 -8.13 -13.85
C PRO A 295 17.86 -9.20 -12.81
N ASP A 296 18.53 -9.15 -11.67
CA ASP A 296 18.43 -10.16 -10.62
C ASP A 296 18.04 -9.56 -9.26
N VAL A 297 17.41 -10.38 -8.42
CA VAL A 297 17.24 -10.07 -6.99
C VAL A 297 17.22 -11.34 -6.14
N ARG A 298 17.89 -11.27 -4.99
CA ARG A 298 17.71 -12.22 -3.89
C ARG A 298 16.89 -11.57 -2.77
N VAL A 299 15.67 -12.03 -2.57
CA VAL A 299 14.79 -11.62 -1.46
C VAL A 299 14.82 -12.72 -0.40
N GLN A 300 15.17 -12.36 0.83
CA GLN A 300 15.28 -13.35 1.91
C GLN A 300 14.68 -12.82 3.21
N ASN A 301 14.01 -13.68 3.98
CA ASN A 301 13.52 -13.35 5.33
C ASN A 301 12.70 -12.05 5.36
N SER A 302 11.85 -11.84 4.36
CA SER A 302 11.13 -10.59 4.15
C SER A 302 9.62 -10.79 4.10
N VAL A 303 8.87 -9.70 4.12
CA VAL A 303 7.41 -9.69 3.96
C VAL A 303 7.02 -8.73 2.85
N ILE A 304 6.24 -9.20 1.89
CA ILE A 304 5.68 -8.38 0.81
C ILE A 304 4.15 -8.48 0.91
N ARG A 305 3.47 -7.35 1.15
CA ARG A 305 2.02 -7.38 1.43
C ARG A 305 1.25 -6.13 1.00
N TYR A 306 -0.07 -6.24 0.92
CA TYR A 306 -0.96 -5.12 0.56
C TYR A 306 -0.55 -4.49 -0.78
N ILE A 307 -0.49 -5.33 -1.81
CA ILE A 307 -0.05 -4.94 -3.16
C ILE A 307 -1.22 -5.01 -4.15
N SER A 308 -1.37 -3.99 -4.99
CA SER A 308 -2.30 -3.99 -6.13
C SER A 308 -2.06 -2.84 -7.11
N GLY A 309 -2.16 -3.12 -8.41
CA GLY A 309 -1.73 -2.21 -9.48
C GLY A 309 -2.77 -1.85 -10.54
N ASN A 310 -3.83 -2.64 -10.76
CA ASN A 310 -4.81 -2.31 -11.80
C ASN A 310 -6.26 -2.81 -11.53
N GLY A 311 -6.50 -3.56 -10.45
CA GLY A 311 -7.82 -4.13 -10.12
C GLY A 311 -8.62 -3.40 -9.04
N VAL A 312 -8.00 -2.47 -8.30
CA VAL A 312 -8.68 -1.70 -7.24
C VAL A 312 -8.29 -0.22 -7.27
N SER A 313 -9.25 0.64 -7.62
CA SER A 313 -9.09 2.09 -7.80
C SER A 313 -8.83 2.90 -6.51
N PHE A 314 -8.33 2.27 -5.43
CA PHE A 314 -8.18 2.94 -4.13
C PHE A 314 -7.10 4.04 -4.11
N ALA A 315 -6.20 4.05 -5.08
CA ALA A 315 -5.23 5.11 -5.27
C ALA A 315 -5.21 5.55 -6.74
N ALA A 316 -5.51 6.82 -6.99
CA ALA A 316 -5.47 7.48 -8.29
C ALA A 316 -4.05 7.56 -8.91
N ALA A 317 -3.08 6.80 -8.39
CA ALA A 317 -1.76 6.62 -8.97
C ALA A 317 -1.77 5.36 -9.85
N ALA A 318 -2.55 5.39 -10.94
CA ALA A 318 -2.33 4.43 -12.01
C ALA A 318 -0.86 4.58 -12.42
N SER A 319 -0.05 3.53 -12.20
CA SER A 319 1.28 3.52 -12.78
C SER A 319 1.10 3.70 -14.29
N ASN A 320 1.78 4.68 -14.89
CA ASN A 320 1.71 4.92 -16.34
C ASN A 320 2.22 3.72 -17.17
N LEU A 321 2.63 2.63 -16.51
CA LEU A 321 3.13 1.39 -17.10
C LEU A 321 2.01 0.44 -17.54
N ASN A 322 0.76 0.64 -17.09
CA ASN A 322 -0.38 -0.25 -17.38
C ASN A 322 -0.09 -1.74 -17.10
N LEU A 323 0.69 -2.00 -16.05
CA LEU A 323 1.05 -3.34 -15.60
C LEU A 323 0.16 -3.76 -14.41
N PRO A 324 -0.13 -5.06 -14.24
CA PRO A 324 -0.89 -5.56 -13.10
C PRO A 324 -0.11 -5.42 -11.79
N GLY A 325 -0.80 -5.47 -10.65
CA GLY A 325 -0.14 -5.49 -9.35
C GLY A 325 0.44 -6.85 -9.00
N ALA A 326 1.69 -6.88 -8.54
CA ALA A 326 2.30 -8.09 -8.00
C ALA A 326 3.29 -7.80 -6.88
N GLY A 327 3.37 -8.68 -5.88
CA GLY A 327 4.45 -8.62 -4.89
C GLY A 327 5.82 -8.58 -5.55
N ILE A 328 6.05 -9.50 -6.50
CA ILE A 328 7.15 -9.45 -7.45
C ILE A 328 6.57 -9.58 -8.87
N LEU A 329 6.66 -8.51 -9.65
CA LEU A 329 6.42 -8.50 -11.08
C LEU A 329 7.75 -8.66 -11.81
N SER A 330 7.82 -9.51 -12.81
CA SER A 330 9.05 -9.71 -13.56
C SER A 330 8.75 -9.84 -15.03
N LEU A 331 9.36 -8.95 -15.82
CA LEU A 331 9.43 -9.05 -17.27
C LEU A 331 10.76 -9.75 -17.57
N SER A 332 10.78 -11.08 -17.49
CA SER A 332 11.97 -11.88 -17.83
C SER A 332 13.24 -11.57 -17.01
N GLY A 333 13.10 -11.31 -15.71
CA GLY A 333 14.21 -11.20 -14.76
C GLY A 333 14.59 -12.52 -14.09
N GLN A 334 15.49 -12.45 -13.10
CA GLN A 334 15.87 -13.56 -12.21
C GLN A 334 15.53 -13.23 -10.75
N ALA A 335 14.62 -13.98 -10.13
CA ALA A 335 14.24 -13.77 -8.74
C ALA A 335 14.45 -15.04 -7.90
N THR A 336 15.31 -14.93 -6.89
CA THR A 336 15.46 -15.95 -5.84
C THR A 336 14.81 -15.44 -4.57
N VAL A 337 13.79 -16.15 -4.08
CA VAL A 337 12.99 -15.76 -2.93
C VAL A 337 13.02 -16.86 -1.87
N GLU A 338 13.39 -16.47 -0.67
CA GLU A 338 13.70 -17.40 0.42
C GLU A 338 13.07 -16.95 1.73
N ASN A 339 12.47 -17.86 2.50
CA ASN A 339 11.92 -17.55 3.83
C ASN A 339 11.00 -16.30 3.84
N THR A 340 10.23 -16.09 2.79
CA THR A 340 9.51 -14.84 2.59
C THR A 340 8.01 -15.09 2.62
N LEU A 341 7.29 -14.18 3.29
CA LEU A 341 5.83 -14.15 3.29
C LEU A 341 5.36 -13.19 2.20
N PHE A 342 4.55 -13.70 1.27
CA PHE A 342 3.63 -12.89 0.49
C PHE A 342 2.26 -12.98 1.12
N SER A 343 1.65 -11.85 1.48
CA SER A 343 0.30 -11.87 2.02
C SER A 343 -0.56 -10.73 1.50
N ASP A 344 -1.87 -10.97 1.47
CA ASP A 344 -2.86 -9.92 1.22
C ASP A 344 -2.57 -9.10 -0.05
N CYS A 345 -1.99 -9.74 -1.07
CA CYS A 345 -1.89 -9.16 -2.40
C CYS A 345 -3.24 -9.36 -3.11
N TYR A 346 -3.75 -8.30 -3.75
CA TYR A 346 -5.08 -8.29 -4.35
C TYR A 346 -5.09 -8.84 -5.78
N GLU A 347 -3.92 -9.11 -6.35
CA GLU A 347 -3.75 -9.73 -7.66
C GLU A 347 -2.76 -10.89 -7.51
N TYR A 348 -1.49 -10.68 -7.88
CA TYR A 348 -0.44 -11.69 -7.86
C TYR A 348 0.47 -11.53 -6.63
N ALA A 349 0.92 -12.65 -6.05
CA ALA A 349 2.10 -12.64 -5.19
C ALA A 349 3.37 -12.55 -6.05
N MET A 350 3.42 -13.34 -7.13
CA MET A 350 4.47 -13.26 -8.13
C MET A 350 3.88 -13.48 -9.53
N LEU A 351 4.29 -12.62 -10.47
CA LEU A 351 3.95 -12.73 -11.88
C LEU A 351 5.21 -12.66 -12.73
N GLY A 352 5.47 -13.70 -13.52
CA GLY A 352 6.56 -13.75 -14.49
C GLY A 352 6.05 -13.74 -15.93
N TYR A 353 6.42 -12.69 -16.67
CA TYR A 353 6.13 -12.52 -18.10
C TYR A 353 7.35 -12.80 -18.98
N GLY A 354 7.09 -13.35 -20.17
CA GLY A 354 8.06 -13.44 -21.25
C GLY A 354 9.26 -14.35 -20.98
N GLY A 355 9.16 -15.26 -20.01
CA GLY A 355 10.29 -16.10 -19.55
C GLY A 355 10.89 -15.62 -18.23
N GLY A 356 12.19 -15.84 -18.02
CA GLY A 356 12.89 -15.52 -16.77
C GLY A 356 13.14 -16.73 -15.88
N GLU A 357 13.68 -16.48 -14.69
CA GLU A 357 14.09 -17.52 -13.74
C GLU A 357 13.55 -17.20 -12.34
N TYR A 358 12.82 -18.13 -11.75
CA TYR A 358 12.08 -17.92 -10.50
C TYR A 358 12.31 -19.09 -9.55
N SER A 359 12.83 -18.80 -8.36
CA SER A 359 13.10 -19.80 -7.32
C SER A 359 12.45 -19.35 -6.01
N LEU A 360 11.46 -20.10 -5.52
CA LEU A 360 10.79 -19.85 -4.25
C LEU A 360 11.08 -21.01 -3.29
N ASN A 361 11.83 -20.73 -2.23
CA ASN A 361 12.24 -21.73 -1.24
C ASN A 361 11.74 -21.35 0.15
N TYR A 362 11.00 -22.24 0.79
CA TYR A 362 10.42 -21.97 2.12
C TYR A 362 9.64 -20.65 2.16
N CYS A 363 8.86 -20.37 1.12
CA CYS A 363 8.01 -19.20 1.07
C CYS A 363 6.59 -19.57 1.51
N THR A 364 5.93 -18.64 2.18
CA THR A 364 4.48 -18.72 2.41
C THR A 364 3.83 -17.68 1.53
N VAL A 365 2.95 -18.11 0.62
CA VAL A 365 2.05 -17.25 -0.12
C VAL A 365 0.66 -17.46 0.48
N ALA A 366 0.09 -16.39 1.01
CA ALA A 366 -1.19 -16.39 1.72
C ALA A 366 -2.02 -15.15 1.34
N ASN A 367 -2.59 -15.16 0.13
CA ASN A 367 -3.34 -14.03 -0.40
C ASN A 367 -4.81 -14.06 0.03
N TYR A 368 -5.09 -13.44 1.18
CA TYR A 368 -6.41 -13.32 1.79
C TYR A 368 -6.81 -11.86 2.01
N PRO A 369 -6.85 -11.02 0.96
CA PRO A 369 -7.17 -9.61 1.12
C PRO A 369 -8.55 -9.43 1.76
N ALA A 370 -8.71 -8.37 2.55
CA ALA A 370 -9.94 -8.09 3.31
C ALA A 370 -11.21 -8.00 2.44
N ALA A 371 -11.06 -7.60 1.17
CA ALA A 371 -12.11 -7.68 0.16
C ALA A 371 -11.78 -8.82 -0.82
N SER A 372 -12.03 -10.06 -0.40
CA SER A 372 -11.70 -11.26 -1.19
C SER A 372 -12.44 -11.37 -2.52
N ALA A 373 -13.62 -10.74 -2.65
CA ALA A 373 -14.44 -10.70 -3.86
C ALA A 373 -13.78 -9.98 -5.06
N VAL A 374 -12.60 -9.40 -4.87
CA VAL A 374 -11.86 -8.69 -5.92
C VAL A 374 -10.78 -9.56 -6.58
N ARG A 375 -10.36 -10.68 -5.96
CA ARG A 375 -9.32 -11.55 -6.54
C ARG A 375 -9.89 -12.46 -7.62
N SER A 376 -9.34 -12.35 -8.83
CA SER A 376 -9.62 -13.23 -9.97
C SER A 376 -8.36 -13.91 -10.55
N THR A 377 -7.20 -13.66 -9.95
CA THR A 377 -5.90 -14.11 -10.47
C THR A 377 -5.18 -15.04 -9.50
N ALA A 378 -4.57 -16.11 -10.02
CA ALA A 378 -3.69 -17.01 -9.27
C ALA A 378 -2.55 -16.25 -8.59
N SER A 379 -2.21 -16.61 -7.35
CA SER A 379 -1.11 -15.95 -6.62
C SER A 379 0.23 -16.07 -7.35
N LEU A 380 0.53 -17.24 -7.91
CA LEU A 380 1.72 -17.48 -8.71
C LEU A 380 1.29 -17.69 -10.16
N THR A 381 1.76 -16.82 -11.05
CA THR A 381 1.49 -16.94 -12.49
C THR A 381 2.78 -16.79 -13.29
N PHE A 382 3.00 -17.69 -14.24
CA PHE A 382 4.16 -17.66 -15.12
C PHE A 382 3.74 -17.92 -16.56
N THR A 383 4.23 -17.11 -17.49
CA THR A 383 3.98 -17.23 -18.93
C THR A 383 5.25 -16.97 -19.73
N ASN A 384 5.36 -17.60 -20.89
CA ASN A 384 6.39 -17.30 -21.88
C ASN A 384 5.99 -16.17 -22.84
N VAL A 385 4.77 -15.62 -22.72
CA VAL A 385 4.28 -14.52 -23.56
C VAL A 385 4.87 -13.18 -23.09
N SER A 386 5.36 -12.39 -24.04
CA SER A 386 5.88 -11.04 -23.85
C SER A 386 4.83 -10.09 -23.27
N ALA A 387 5.20 -9.33 -22.23
CA ALA A 387 4.33 -8.29 -21.67
C ALA A 387 4.18 -7.05 -22.56
N LEU A 388 5.01 -6.89 -23.61
CA LEU A 388 4.96 -5.72 -24.50
C LEU A 388 3.83 -5.79 -25.52
N ASP A 389 3.61 -6.98 -26.08
CA ASP A 389 2.77 -7.21 -27.25
C ASP A 389 1.72 -8.30 -27.03
N ASN A 390 1.80 -9.03 -25.91
CA ASN A 390 0.93 -10.14 -25.52
C ASN A 390 0.76 -11.23 -26.60
N THR A 391 1.71 -11.35 -27.52
CA THR A 391 1.62 -12.23 -28.70
C THR A 391 2.92 -12.96 -28.98
N ILE A 392 4.07 -12.35 -28.73
CA ILE A 392 5.39 -12.96 -28.91
C ILE A 392 5.64 -13.94 -27.77
N LYS A 393 5.90 -15.20 -28.13
CA LYS A 393 6.39 -16.23 -27.22
C LYS A 393 7.92 -16.20 -27.16
N ASN A 394 8.44 -15.91 -25.99
CA ASN A 394 9.85 -16.03 -25.68
C ASN A 394 10.21 -17.46 -25.26
N SER A 395 11.50 -17.74 -25.04
CA SER A 395 11.91 -18.93 -24.28
C SER A 395 11.19 -18.93 -22.93
N GLY A 396 10.56 -20.05 -22.60
CA GLY A 396 9.72 -20.12 -21.40
C GLY A 396 10.50 -20.04 -20.09
N PRO A 397 9.80 -19.74 -19.00
CA PRO A 397 10.43 -19.49 -17.71
C PRO A 397 10.99 -20.79 -17.09
N THR A 398 12.05 -20.63 -16.29
CA THR A 398 12.50 -21.65 -15.34
C THR A 398 11.84 -21.36 -14.00
N VAL A 399 11.09 -22.32 -13.46
CA VAL A 399 10.32 -22.14 -12.23
C VAL A 399 10.66 -23.27 -11.25
N SER A 400 11.16 -22.92 -10.07
CA SER A 400 11.41 -23.84 -8.97
C SER A 400 10.66 -23.38 -7.73
N VAL A 401 9.81 -24.24 -7.18
CA VAL A 401 9.12 -24.00 -5.90
C VAL A 401 9.38 -25.19 -4.98
N LYS A 402 10.04 -24.94 -3.85
CA LYS A 402 10.45 -26.00 -2.90
C LYS A 402 10.07 -25.65 -1.48
N ASN A 403 9.62 -26.66 -0.73
CA ASN A 403 9.36 -26.58 0.71
C ASN A 403 8.42 -25.41 1.09
N SER A 404 7.50 -25.04 0.20
CA SER A 404 6.73 -23.80 0.31
C SER A 404 5.24 -24.07 0.55
N VAL A 405 4.50 -23.03 0.89
CA VAL A 405 3.03 -23.03 0.98
C VAL A 405 2.51 -22.00 0.00
N VAL A 406 1.65 -22.41 -0.94
CA VAL A 406 1.02 -21.56 -1.94
C VAL A 406 -0.49 -21.65 -1.78
N TRP A 407 -1.06 -20.63 -1.15
CA TRP A 407 -2.45 -20.63 -0.75
C TRP A 407 -3.05 -19.22 -0.76
N GLY A 408 -4.38 -19.15 -0.78
CA GLY A 408 -5.11 -17.89 -0.72
C GLY A 408 -6.60 -18.09 -0.88
N SER A 409 -7.32 -17.01 -1.18
CA SER A 409 -8.78 -16.99 -1.25
C SER A 409 -9.38 -17.67 -2.48
N ILE A 410 -8.64 -17.91 -3.56
CA ILE A 410 -9.18 -18.49 -4.81
C ILE A 410 -8.81 -19.97 -4.98
N GLU A 411 -9.52 -20.72 -5.83
CA GLU A 411 -9.37 -22.19 -5.95
C GLU A 411 -8.05 -22.61 -6.60
N ASP A 412 -7.57 -21.87 -7.60
CA ASP A 412 -6.31 -22.15 -8.31
C ASP A 412 -5.30 -21.03 -8.04
N GLU A 413 -4.36 -21.27 -7.12
CA GLU A 413 -3.35 -20.28 -6.70
C GLU A 413 -2.03 -20.38 -7.49
N LEU A 414 -1.95 -21.32 -8.43
CA LEU A 414 -0.89 -21.46 -9.42
C LEU A 414 -1.48 -21.48 -10.82
N PHE A 415 -0.89 -20.72 -11.73
CA PHE A 415 -1.21 -20.78 -13.15
C PHE A 415 0.07 -20.79 -14.00
N LEU A 416 0.20 -21.80 -14.86
CA LEU A 416 1.32 -21.98 -15.78
C LEU A 416 0.77 -21.89 -17.21
N ASP A 417 0.91 -20.71 -17.81
CA ASP A 417 0.40 -20.43 -19.14
C ASP A 417 1.40 -20.88 -20.21
N ASN A 418 0.91 -21.60 -21.23
CA ASN A 418 1.73 -22.29 -22.23
C ASN A 418 2.74 -23.29 -21.64
N TYR A 419 2.39 -23.95 -20.53
CA TYR A 419 3.24 -24.90 -19.81
C TYR A 419 3.98 -25.92 -20.70
N ASP A 420 3.32 -26.44 -21.73
CA ASP A 420 3.91 -27.42 -22.65
C ASP A 420 5.21 -26.94 -23.33
N ASP A 421 5.37 -25.61 -23.52
CA ASP A 421 6.54 -24.99 -24.14
C ASP A 421 7.79 -25.04 -23.23
N TYR A 422 7.61 -25.20 -21.90
CA TYR A 422 8.71 -25.10 -20.91
C TYR A 422 8.58 -26.10 -19.75
N LYS A 423 7.79 -27.16 -19.91
CA LYS A 423 7.57 -28.19 -18.88
C LYS A 423 8.85 -28.77 -18.26
N ALA A 424 9.93 -28.85 -19.03
CA ALA A 424 11.20 -29.41 -18.56
C ALA A 424 11.93 -28.52 -17.54
N THR A 425 11.58 -27.24 -17.44
CA THR A 425 12.22 -26.25 -16.56
C THR A 425 11.32 -25.86 -15.37
N VAL A 426 10.21 -26.56 -15.17
CA VAL A 426 9.30 -26.38 -14.03
C VAL A 426 9.51 -27.52 -13.02
N SER A 427 9.81 -27.16 -11.77
CA SER A 427 9.99 -28.09 -10.66
C SER A 427 9.29 -27.58 -9.41
N ILE A 428 8.14 -28.18 -9.07
CA ILE A 428 7.40 -27.88 -7.85
C ILE A 428 7.44 -29.12 -6.97
N GLN A 429 8.14 -29.02 -5.83
CA GLN A 429 8.45 -30.17 -4.98
C GLN A 429 8.26 -29.83 -3.50
N ASN A 430 7.82 -30.82 -2.72
CA ASN A 430 7.54 -30.70 -1.29
C ASN A 430 6.80 -29.40 -0.95
N THR A 431 5.77 -29.08 -1.73
CA THR A 431 5.04 -27.82 -1.60
C THR A 431 3.57 -28.12 -1.33
N MET A 432 2.99 -27.33 -0.43
CA MET A 432 1.54 -27.32 -0.23
C MET A 432 0.93 -26.32 -1.19
N LEU A 433 -0.02 -26.77 -2.02
CA LEU A 433 -0.55 -25.97 -3.13
C LEU A 433 -2.07 -26.07 -3.20
N ARG A 434 -2.74 -24.90 -3.24
CA ARG A 434 -4.16 -24.82 -3.57
C ARG A 434 -4.35 -24.82 -5.07
N THR A 435 -4.89 -25.90 -5.59
CA THR A 435 -5.26 -25.99 -7.01
C THR A 435 -6.23 -27.14 -7.21
N LYS A 436 -7.23 -26.90 -8.06
CA LYS A 436 -8.06 -27.94 -8.66
C LYS A 436 -7.56 -28.30 -10.05
N LEU A 437 -7.05 -27.31 -10.80
CA LEU A 437 -6.53 -27.47 -12.15
C LEU A 437 -5.44 -28.55 -12.24
N TYR A 438 -4.57 -28.64 -11.24
CA TYR A 438 -3.48 -29.61 -11.17
C TYR A 438 -3.69 -30.72 -10.12
N ALA A 439 -4.93 -30.93 -9.68
CA ALA A 439 -5.27 -31.93 -8.66
C ALA A 439 -5.42 -33.36 -9.21
N ALA A 440 -5.46 -33.52 -10.53
CA ALA A 440 -5.45 -34.82 -11.20
C ALA A 440 -4.14 -35.01 -11.99
N ALA A 441 -3.82 -36.27 -12.32
CA ALA A 441 -2.74 -36.57 -13.24
C ALA A 441 -2.97 -35.83 -14.57
N GLY A 442 -2.07 -34.90 -14.91
CA GLY A 442 -2.27 -33.91 -15.97
C GLY A 442 -0.99 -33.17 -16.33
N LYS A 443 -1.09 -31.95 -16.88
CA LYS A 443 0.07 -31.13 -17.25
C LYS A 443 0.08 -29.79 -16.50
N PRO A 444 0.99 -29.57 -15.53
CA PRO A 444 1.85 -30.58 -14.89
C PRO A 444 1.09 -31.57 -14.00
N ASP A 445 1.59 -32.80 -13.93
CA ASP A 445 1.19 -33.75 -12.89
C ASP A 445 1.97 -33.42 -11.61
N LEU A 446 1.38 -32.53 -10.82
CA LEU A 446 1.94 -32.14 -9.54
C LEU A 446 1.65 -33.17 -8.44
N THR A 447 0.86 -34.21 -8.74
CA THR A 447 0.51 -35.29 -7.78
C THR A 447 1.51 -36.44 -7.78
N ALA A 448 2.45 -36.48 -8.74
CA ALA A 448 3.47 -37.52 -8.84
C ALA A 448 4.20 -37.74 -7.51
N ALA A 449 4.26 -39.00 -7.05
CA ALA A 449 4.77 -39.37 -5.73
C ALA A 449 6.18 -38.85 -5.42
N GLY A 450 7.06 -38.79 -6.43
CA GLY A 450 8.43 -38.27 -6.29
C GLY A 450 8.53 -36.77 -5.99
N LEU A 451 7.48 -35.99 -6.28
CA LEU A 451 7.42 -34.56 -5.98
C LEU A 451 7.08 -34.30 -4.52
N ASN A 452 6.38 -35.24 -3.86
CA ASN A 452 5.94 -35.10 -2.48
C ASN A 452 5.12 -33.81 -2.24
N ASN A 453 4.26 -33.38 -3.17
CA ASN A 453 3.41 -32.19 -2.96
C ASN A 453 2.16 -32.54 -2.14
N LEU A 454 1.58 -31.52 -1.48
CA LEU A 454 0.28 -31.61 -0.83
C LEU A 454 -0.70 -30.74 -1.61
N ILE A 455 -1.61 -31.35 -2.36
CA ILE A 455 -2.55 -30.65 -3.23
C ILE A 455 -3.97 -30.82 -2.69
N SER A 456 -4.70 -29.71 -2.61
CA SER A 456 -6.10 -29.70 -2.20
C SER A 456 -6.80 -28.44 -2.72
N SER A 457 -8.12 -28.50 -2.92
CA SER A 457 -8.95 -27.32 -3.18
C SER A 457 -9.62 -26.78 -1.91
N ASP A 458 -9.59 -27.53 -0.80
CA ASP A 458 -10.17 -27.15 0.49
C ASP A 458 -9.46 -25.94 1.09
N GLN A 459 -10.16 -24.81 1.14
CA GLN A 459 -9.62 -23.54 1.61
C GLN A 459 -8.97 -23.59 2.99
N LEU A 460 -9.38 -24.51 3.87
CA LEU A 460 -8.87 -24.65 5.24
C LEU A 460 -7.69 -25.62 5.36
N TYR A 461 -7.26 -26.25 4.27
CA TYR A 461 -6.27 -27.32 4.26
C TYR A 461 -4.91 -26.98 4.90
N PRO A 462 -4.33 -25.77 4.74
CA PRO A 462 -3.10 -25.40 5.45
C PRO A 462 -3.30 -25.29 6.95
N LYS A 463 -4.54 -25.08 7.40
CA LYS A 463 -4.91 -24.82 8.79
C LYS A 463 -4.10 -23.66 9.37
N PHE A 464 -4.00 -22.56 8.63
CA PHE A 464 -3.40 -21.33 9.16
C PHE A 464 -4.08 -20.93 10.48
N LYS A 465 -3.31 -20.40 11.43
CA LYS A 465 -3.83 -20.02 12.75
C LYS A 465 -4.96 -19.00 12.65
N GLN A 466 -4.85 -18.02 11.74
CA GLN A 466 -5.87 -17.00 11.56
C GLN A 466 -5.87 -16.43 10.12
N THR A 467 -7.02 -16.45 9.46
CA THR A 467 -7.24 -15.83 8.13
C THR A 467 -8.50 -14.96 8.17
N TYR A 468 -8.61 -13.98 7.27
CA TYR A 468 -9.75 -13.06 7.16
C TYR A 468 -10.07 -12.24 8.42
N ALA A 469 -9.07 -11.99 9.26
CA ALA A 469 -9.23 -11.07 10.37
C ALA A 469 -9.07 -9.63 9.88
N THR A 470 -9.95 -8.73 10.33
CA THR A 470 -9.93 -7.31 9.94
C THR A 470 -8.67 -6.55 10.36
N ALA A 471 -7.83 -7.12 11.25
CA ALA A 471 -6.62 -6.46 11.75
C ALA A 471 -5.37 -7.36 11.92
N THR A 472 -5.50 -8.69 12.05
CA THR A 472 -4.38 -9.56 12.48
C THR A 472 -4.43 -10.96 11.87
N ASN A 473 -4.15 -11.08 10.56
CA ASN A 473 -3.95 -12.41 9.97
C ASN A 473 -2.67 -13.07 10.53
N ASP A 474 -2.73 -14.38 10.75
CA ASP A 474 -1.62 -15.21 11.22
C ASP A 474 -1.49 -16.45 10.34
N TYR A 475 -0.46 -16.43 9.48
CA TYR A 475 -0.18 -17.48 8.49
C TYR A 475 0.82 -18.54 8.98
N HIS A 476 1.03 -18.67 10.29
CA HIS A 476 1.65 -19.87 10.83
C HIS A 476 0.72 -21.08 10.60
N LEU A 477 1.31 -22.23 10.29
CA LEU A 477 0.56 -23.49 10.24
C LEU A 477 0.09 -23.87 11.66
N GLY A 478 -1.16 -24.33 11.77
CA GLY A 478 -1.76 -24.80 13.01
C GLY A 478 -1.36 -26.24 13.35
N ALA A 479 -1.61 -26.66 14.60
CA ALA A 479 -1.10 -27.90 15.22
C ALA A 479 -1.38 -29.21 14.47
N ASN A 480 -2.33 -29.25 13.54
CA ASN A 480 -2.73 -30.43 12.77
C ASN A 480 -2.55 -30.26 11.26
N SER A 481 -1.77 -29.26 10.83
CA SER A 481 -1.48 -29.06 9.41
C SER A 481 -0.59 -30.19 8.89
N LEU A 482 -0.92 -30.74 7.72
CA LEU A 482 -0.07 -31.72 7.05
C LEU A 482 1.22 -31.11 6.52
N GLY A 483 1.36 -29.77 6.54
CA GLY A 483 2.60 -29.09 6.20
C GLY A 483 3.66 -29.12 7.30
N LEU A 484 3.35 -29.65 8.49
CA LEU A 484 4.29 -29.74 9.61
C LEU A 484 5.24 -30.94 9.49
N ASN A 485 6.49 -30.77 9.95
CA ASN A 485 7.50 -31.82 10.09
C ASN A 485 7.71 -32.69 8.83
N ARG A 486 7.88 -32.07 7.68
CA ARG A 486 7.90 -32.71 6.35
C ARG A 486 9.32 -33.03 5.89
N GLY A 487 9.51 -34.13 5.16
CA GLY A 487 10.80 -34.46 4.56
C GLY A 487 11.25 -33.39 3.57
N ALA A 488 12.31 -32.65 3.91
CA ALA A 488 12.74 -31.49 3.13
C ALA A 488 13.35 -31.88 1.78
N GLN A 489 13.01 -31.12 0.74
CA GLN A 489 13.78 -31.10 -0.50
C GLN A 489 15.03 -30.25 -0.30
N GLN A 490 16.14 -30.69 -0.87
CA GLN A 490 17.41 -29.98 -0.72
C GLN A 490 17.35 -28.59 -1.39
N VAL A 491 17.78 -27.60 -0.63
CA VAL A 491 17.98 -26.21 -1.05
C VAL A 491 19.40 -25.84 -0.64
N THR A 492 20.16 -25.23 -1.55
CA THR A 492 21.58 -24.90 -1.34
C THR A 492 21.78 -23.38 -1.44
N PRO A 493 22.28 -22.72 -0.38
CA PRO A 493 22.55 -23.26 0.96
C PRO A 493 21.26 -23.61 1.71
N PHE A 494 21.35 -24.52 2.69
CA PHE A 494 20.21 -24.83 3.55
C PHE A 494 19.83 -23.61 4.40
N LEU A 495 18.55 -23.23 4.34
CA LEU A 495 17.99 -22.15 5.15
C LEU A 495 17.68 -22.67 6.56
N ASN A 496 18.70 -22.63 7.43
CA ASN A 496 18.64 -23.19 8.79
C ASN A 496 17.79 -22.40 9.79
N ARG A 497 17.18 -21.29 9.36
CA ARG A 497 16.26 -20.49 10.16
C ARG A 497 15.09 -20.03 9.32
N ASP A 498 13.97 -19.79 9.98
CA ASP A 498 12.72 -19.33 9.38
C ASP A 498 12.65 -17.80 9.32
N LEU A 499 11.50 -17.26 8.90
CA LEU A 499 11.23 -15.82 8.82
C LEU A 499 11.32 -15.11 10.17
N LEU A 500 10.91 -15.77 11.26
CA LEU A 500 11.03 -15.28 12.63
C LEU A 500 12.40 -15.57 13.25
N ASN A 501 13.36 -16.07 12.46
CA ASN A 501 14.70 -16.46 12.89
C ASN A 501 14.75 -17.64 13.89
N LEU A 502 13.68 -18.43 13.95
CA LEU A 502 13.63 -19.67 14.72
C LEU A 502 14.43 -20.76 14.00
N PRO A 503 15.13 -21.66 14.73
CA PRO A 503 15.85 -22.78 14.14
C PRO A 503 14.95 -23.67 13.30
N ARG A 504 15.42 -24.02 12.10
CA ARG A 504 14.76 -24.97 11.19
C ARG A 504 15.48 -26.32 11.25
N PRO A 505 14.79 -27.42 11.59
CA PRO A 505 15.39 -28.75 11.58
C PRO A 505 15.72 -29.17 10.14
N THR A 506 16.88 -29.79 9.94
CA THR A 506 17.38 -30.17 8.61
C THR A 506 16.57 -31.27 7.94
N ALA A 507 16.15 -32.28 8.71
CA ALA A 507 15.48 -33.47 8.16
C ALA A 507 13.96 -33.29 7.99
N ARG A 508 13.31 -32.64 8.96
CA ARG A 508 11.85 -32.51 9.02
C ARG A 508 11.38 -31.09 9.33
N PRO A 509 11.67 -30.10 8.48
CA PRO A 509 11.13 -28.76 8.66
C PRO A 509 9.64 -28.67 8.34
N ASP A 510 9.00 -27.65 8.88
CA ASP A 510 7.68 -27.24 8.42
C ASP A 510 7.79 -26.57 7.04
N LEU A 511 6.74 -26.71 6.22
CA LEU A 511 6.61 -26.01 4.94
C LEU A 511 6.40 -24.52 5.16
N GLY A 512 6.95 -23.73 4.24
CA GLY A 512 6.77 -22.29 4.18
C GLY A 512 7.75 -21.49 5.03
N ALA A 513 7.42 -20.21 5.22
CA ALA A 513 8.30 -19.21 5.80
C ALA A 513 8.47 -19.34 7.32
N TYR A 514 7.58 -20.07 7.99
CA TYR A 514 7.53 -20.18 9.44
C TYR A 514 7.87 -21.59 9.92
N GLN A 515 8.43 -21.70 11.12
CA GLN A 515 8.47 -22.93 11.89
C GLN A 515 7.53 -22.81 13.09
N THR A 516 6.89 -23.92 13.42
CA THR A 516 5.99 -24.00 14.56
C THR A 516 6.81 -24.34 15.79
N THR A 517 6.79 -23.48 16.79
CA THR A 517 7.32 -23.80 18.12
C THR A 517 6.38 -24.82 18.77
N ARG A 518 6.91 -25.96 19.21
CA ARG A 518 6.16 -26.95 19.98
C ARG A 518 5.68 -26.39 21.31
#